data_AF-A0A1B8Q545-F1
#
_entry.id   AF-A0A1B8Q545-F1
#
_cell.length_a   1.000
_cell.length_b   1.000
_cell.length_c   1.000
_cell.angle_alpha   90.00
_cell.angle_beta   90.00
_cell.angle_gamma   90.00
#
_symmetry.space_group_name_H-M   'P 1'
#
loop_
_entity.id
_entity.type
_entity.pdbx_description
1 polymer ?
#
loop_
_entity_poly.entity_id
_entity_poly.type
_entity_poly.pdbx_seq_one_letter_code
_entity_poly.pdbx_strand_id
1 'polypeptide(L)'
;MIYIDPPYNTGSDGFVYQDDRKFTPEQLAQLADMSLDEAKRVLDFTAKKSNSHSAWLTFMYPRLYIARELLKDDGVIFISIDDNEQAQLKLLCDEIFGEENFVGLIPWRKRTAKSDVPFGVSQDYEWILVYAKSDKFVASVEGKERKYYETDDFPNRPWRIHDCTTQRTASERPNSFFTMIDPKSGKEYPANPNATWRVTKDTLQEYYDKGKIVFPDDYDFLKISRPVMRYFKDDDMAKAGDNFGRIAVSTKLPDNIGMSLNGTKEITELFNGKLFDFPKPTNLISYFAQIIFDKNALILDFFAGSGTTAHAVMQLNAEDKGNRQFICVQLPELTDKKSEAHKAGFDTIFDVTKERIIRSAQKIQSENPDYTGDLGFKIFEMIDDFLAIDDNEINPQTALPDLFSQTFSEDEYHTLLTTWRVYDGHVLTDKVQSIDLADYTAYLCNKTLYIIYPDFDSGHIKALLDKLDNDKSFLIERIVLFWLSVDSAKQKELAQALTTYNNKKNLNIHLVVRVL
;
A
#
# COMPACT_ATOMS: atom_id res chain seq x y z
N MET A 1 0.65 -1.80 -1.79
CA MET A 1 0.33 -0.46 -2.32
C MET A 1 -0.03 0.44 -1.15
N ILE A 2 0.40 1.70 -1.16
CA ILE A 2 -0.08 2.72 -0.22
C ILE A 2 -0.88 3.75 -1.01
N TYR A 3 -2.04 4.15 -0.51
CA TYR A 3 -2.76 5.33 -0.98
C TYR A 3 -3.03 6.22 0.22
N ILE A 4 -2.78 7.52 0.10
CA ILE A 4 -3.13 8.49 1.13
C ILE A 4 -3.70 9.77 0.55
N ASP A 5 -4.62 10.36 1.31
CA ASP A 5 -5.24 11.66 1.04
C ASP A 5 -4.98 12.59 2.25
N PRO A 6 -3.73 13.10 2.39
CA PRO A 6 -3.38 13.97 3.51
C PRO A 6 -4.14 15.30 3.47
N PRO A 7 -4.17 16.10 4.56
CA PRO A 7 -4.67 17.47 4.51
C PRO A 7 -3.89 18.30 3.47
N TYR A 8 -4.57 19.14 2.68
CA TYR A 8 -3.93 19.87 1.56
C TYR A 8 -3.32 21.21 1.97
N ASN A 9 -3.54 21.65 3.21
CA ASN A 9 -3.09 22.94 3.73
C ASN A 9 -3.65 24.13 2.91
N THR A 10 -4.94 24.08 2.59
CA THR A 10 -5.63 25.12 1.80
C THR A 10 -5.85 26.43 2.56
N GLY A 11 -5.60 26.44 3.87
CA GLY A 11 -5.96 27.52 4.79
C GLY A 11 -7.44 27.54 5.19
N SER A 12 -8.29 26.72 4.55
CA SER A 12 -9.72 26.59 4.83
C SER A 12 -10.15 25.21 5.33
N ASP A 13 -9.23 24.23 5.27
CA ASP A 13 -9.40 22.86 5.71
C ASP A 13 -9.15 22.66 7.21
N GLY A 14 -8.76 23.73 7.91
CA GLY A 14 -8.50 23.69 9.35
C GLY A 14 -7.17 23.02 9.73
N PHE A 15 -6.28 22.73 8.76
CA PHE A 15 -4.99 22.13 9.08
C PHE A 15 -4.15 23.04 9.99
N VAL A 16 -3.66 22.44 11.07
CA VAL A 16 -2.81 23.07 12.06
C VAL A 16 -1.84 22.01 12.57
N TYR A 17 -0.53 22.28 12.51
CA TYR A 17 0.45 21.39 13.13
C TYR A 17 0.20 21.31 14.64
N GLN A 18 -0.09 20.11 15.12
CA GLN A 18 -0.21 19.78 16.54
C GLN A 18 0.49 18.45 16.78
N ASP A 19 1.40 18.44 17.74
CA ASP A 19 2.19 17.29 18.17
C ASP A 19 2.08 17.24 19.70
N ASP A 20 1.93 16.03 20.25
CA ASP A 20 1.80 15.80 21.69
C ASP A 20 3.16 15.67 22.39
N ARG A 21 4.26 15.64 21.62
CA ARG A 21 5.63 15.61 22.13
C ARG A 21 5.96 16.85 22.98
N LYS A 22 6.45 16.61 24.19
CA LYS A 22 6.85 17.64 25.15
C LYS A 22 8.36 17.62 25.40
N PHE A 23 9.16 17.95 24.39
CA PHE A 23 10.60 18.09 24.59
C PHE A 23 10.95 19.44 25.21
N THR A 24 11.92 19.46 26.14
CA THR A 24 12.61 20.70 26.48
C THR A 24 13.56 21.11 25.34
N PRO A 25 13.94 22.40 25.23
CA PRO A 25 14.94 22.81 24.25
C PRO A 25 16.25 22.05 24.36
N GLU A 26 16.69 21.71 25.57
CA GLU A 26 17.91 20.94 25.83
C GLU A 26 17.78 19.51 25.33
N GLN A 27 16.64 18.87 25.58
CA GLN A 27 16.35 17.51 25.09
C GLN A 27 16.33 17.48 23.56
N LEU A 28 15.64 18.44 22.92
CA LEU A 28 15.58 18.50 21.46
C LEU A 28 16.95 18.81 20.85
N ALA A 29 17.71 19.73 21.44
CA ALA A 29 19.07 20.05 21.00
C ALA A 29 19.98 18.81 21.03
N GLN A 30 19.87 18.00 22.08
CA GLN A 30 20.65 16.77 22.22
C GLN A 30 20.17 15.67 21.25
N LEU A 31 18.87 15.44 21.13
CA LEU A 31 18.30 14.37 20.30
C LEU A 31 18.50 14.63 18.80
N ALA A 32 18.41 15.89 18.38
CA ALA A 32 18.50 16.28 16.98
C ALA A 32 19.86 16.87 16.58
N ASP A 33 20.84 16.80 17.48
CA ASP A 33 22.21 17.33 17.29
C ASP A 33 22.21 18.76 16.72
N MET A 34 21.47 19.65 17.38
CA MET A 34 21.30 21.04 16.94
C MET A 34 21.64 22.05 18.05
N SER A 35 21.81 23.31 17.68
CA SER A 35 22.06 24.36 18.67
C SER A 35 20.83 24.59 19.57
N LEU A 36 21.07 25.02 20.81
CA LEU A 36 19.98 25.32 21.76
C LEU A 36 19.03 26.40 21.23
N ASP A 37 19.56 27.38 20.50
CA ASP A 37 18.74 28.45 19.90
C ASP A 37 17.86 27.95 18.75
N GLU A 38 18.36 27.02 17.93
CA GLU A 38 17.55 26.35 16.91
C GLU A 38 16.46 25.48 17.53
N ALA A 39 16.79 24.71 18.57
CA ALA A 39 15.82 23.88 19.29
C ALA A 39 14.68 24.72 19.87
N LYS A 40 14.99 25.87 20.50
CA LYS A 40 13.97 26.82 20.98
C LYS A 40 13.08 27.31 19.83
N ARG A 41 13.66 27.68 18.70
CA ARG A 41 12.90 28.16 17.53
C ARG A 41 11.95 27.09 16.97
N VAL A 42 12.39 25.83 16.93
CA VAL A 42 11.57 24.70 16.48
C VAL A 42 10.42 24.43 17.45
N LEU A 43 10.67 24.45 18.76
CA LEU A 43 9.63 24.26 19.77
C LEU A 43 8.62 25.42 19.76
N ASP A 44 9.09 26.67 19.66
CA ASP A 44 8.21 27.83 19.53
C ASP A 44 7.32 27.76 18.28
N PHE A 45 7.86 27.23 17.18
CA PHE A 45 7.15 27.06 15.93
C PHE A 45 6.08 25.97 16.02
N THR A 46 6.44 24.80 16.55
CA THR A 46 5.54 23.65 16.71
C THR A 46 4.42 23.94 17.72
N ALA A 47 4.71 24.69 18.79
CA ALA A 47 3.70 25.11 19.78
C ALA A 47 2.70 26.15 19.25
N LYS A 48 3.04 26.90 18.19
CA LYS A 48 2.23 28.03 17.68
C LYS A 48 1.06 27.64 16.80
N LYS A 49 0.73 26.36 16.64
CA LYS A 49 -0.39 25.91 15.80
C LYS A 49 -0.28 26.52 14.39
N SER A 50 0.87 26.31 13.74
CA SER A 50 1.17 26.88 12.43
C SER A 50 0.58 26.05 11.29
N ASN A 51 0.19 26.74 10.21
CA ASN A 51 -0.23 26.18 8.92
C ASN A 51 0.76 26.53 7.79
N SER A 52 2.02 26.82 8.12
CA SER A 52 3.05 27.08 7.11
C SER A 52 3.48 25.80 6.39
N HIS A 53 4.11 25.93 5.22
CA HIS A 53 4.73 24.81 4.49
C HIS A 53 5.68 24.00 5.38
N SER A 54 6.50 24.67 6.20
CA SER A 54 7.39 23.98 7.13
C SER A 54 6.64 23.13 8.17
N ALA A 55 5.45 23.56 8.59
CA ALA A 55 4.63 22.85 9.56
C ALA A 55 4.06 21.58 8.93
N TRP A 56 3.53 21.73 7.71
CA TRP A 56 3.02 20.62 6.93
C TRP A 56 4.11 19.60 6.57
N LEU A 57 5.30 20.06 6.17
CA LEU A 57 6.45 19.20 5.91
C LEU A 57 6.92 18.46 7.18
N THR A 58 6.98 19.14 8.33
CA THR A 58 7.32 18.51 9.62
C THR A 58 6.31 17.42 9.99
N PHE A 59 5.03 17.63 9.66
CA PHE A 59 3.97 16.62 9.83
C PHE A 59 4.13 15.43 8.88
N MET A 60 4.38 15.67 7.59
CA MET A 60 4.40 14.61 6.58
C MET A 60 5.69 13.80 6.56
N TYR A 61 6.85 14.41 6.84
CA TYR A 61 8.17 13.77 6.76
C TYR A 61 8.24 12.43 7.51
N PRO A 62 7.98 12.34 8.83
CA PRO A 62 8.14 11.09 9.56
C PRO A 62 7.15 10.02 9.10
N ARG A 63 5.95 10.42 8.67
CA ARG A 63 4.91 9.51 8.19
C ARG A 63 5.32 8.85 6.88
N LEU A 64 5.81 9.65 5.92
CA LEU A 64 6.30 9.16 4.63
C LEU A 64 7.57 8.32 4.77
N TYR A 65 8.46 8.69 5.70
CA TYR A 65 9.66 7.92 6.00
C TYR A 65 9.32 6.49 6.46
N ILE A 66 8.41 6.35 7.44
CA ILE A 66 7.97 5.03 7.91
C ILE A 66 7.15 4.31 6.82
N ALA A 67 6.30 5.01 6.07
CA ALA A 67 5.54 4.42 4.96
C ALA A 67 6.46 3.76 3.92
N ARG A 68 7.61 4.38 3.62
CA ARG A 68 8.63 3.81 2.75
C ARG A 68 9.20 2.50 3.31
N GLU A 69 9.43 2.40 4.61
CA GLU A 69 9.94 1.17 5.25
C GLU A 69 8.93 0.02 5.22
N LEU A 70 7.63 0.33 5.15
CA LEU A 70 6.56 -0.66 5.04
C LEU A 70 6.31 -1.16 3.60
N LEU A 71 6.80 -0.46 2.59
CA LEU A 71 6.68 -0.90 1.19
C LEU A 71 7.60 -2.09 0.90
N LYS A 72 7.05 -3.11 0.23
CA LYS A 72 7.86 -4.12 -0.49
C LYS A 72 8.71 -3.44 -1.55
N ASP A 73 9.76 -4.12 -2.03
CA ASP A 73 10.62 -3.59 -3.11
C ASP A 73 9.83 -3.22 -4.38
N ASP A 74 8.81 -3.99 -4.73
CA ASP A 74 7.88 -3.74 -5.85
C ASP A 74 6.68 -2.86 -5.46
N GLY A 75 6.72 -2.26 -4.27
CA GLY A 75 5.68 -1.41 -3.71
C GLY A 75 5.65 -0.01 -4.32
N VAL A 76 4.45 0.58 -4.29
CA VAL A 76 4.16 1.94 -4.78
C VAL A 76 3.31 2.69 -3.76
N ILE A 77 3.53 4.00 -3.66
CA ILE A 77 2.70 4.96 -2.93
C ILE A 77 2.04 5.96 -3.89
N PHE A 78 0.75 6.20 -3.69
CA PHE A 78 -0.05 7.22 -4.36
C PHE A 78 -0.48 8.26 -3.32
N ILE A 79 -0.20 9.54 -3.58
CA ILE A 79 -0.50 10.63 -2.64
C ILE A 79 -1.35 11.67 -3.35
N SER A 80 -2.60 11.84 -2.91
CA SER A 80 -3.43 12.95 -3.39
C SER A 80 -2.97 14.28 -2.80
N ILE A 81 -2.91 15.32 -3.62
CA ILE A 81 -2.55 16.67 -3.21
C ILE A 81 -3.15 17.71 -4.18
N ASP A 82 -3.36 18.93 -3.72
CA ASP A 82 -3.67 20.06 -4.60
C ASP A 82 -2.45 20.97 -4.80
N ASP A 83 -2.66 22.13 -5.45
CA ASP A 83 -1.58 23.05 -5.80
C ASP A 83 -0.84 23.67 -4.60
N ASN A 84 -1.40 23.65 -3.38
CA ASN A 84 -0.82 24.36 -2.22
C ASN A 84 0.50 23.74 -1.76
N GLU A 85 0.59 22.41 -1.78
CA GLU A 85 1.75 21.65 -1.27
C GLU A 85 2.34 20.68 -2.30
N GLN A 86 1.84 20.65 -3.55
CA GLN A 86 2.31 19.70 -4.56
C GLN A 86 3.83 19.75 -4.78
N ALA A 87 4.41 20.96 -4.87
CA ALA A 87 5.84 21.12 -5.11
C ALA A 87 6.68 20.71 -3.88
N GLN A 88 6.23 21.10 -2.69
CA GLN A 88 6.86 20.79 -1.41
C GLN A 88 6.83 19.28 -1.15
N LEU A 89 5.68 18.64 -1.38
CA LEU A 89 5.52 17.19 -1.28
C LEU A 89 6.40 16.45 -2.29
N LYS A 90 6.53 16.95 -3.53
CA LYS A 90 7.42 16.36 -4.54
C LYS A 90 8.87 16.32 -4.05
N LEU A 91 9.39 17.46 -3.57
CA LEU A 91 10.77 17.55 -3.07
C LEU A 91 10.97 16.69 -1.82
N LEU A 92 9.99 16.65 -0.92
CA LEU A 92 10.01 15.77 0.24
C LEU A 92 10.06 14.29 -0.16
N CYS A 93 9.29 13.90 -1.18
CA CYS A 93 9.31 12.53 -1.68
C CYS A 93 10.62 12.20 -2.42
N ASP A 94 11.23 13.15 -3.12
CA ASP A 94 12.58 12.96 -3.70
C ASP A 94 13.61 12.65 -2.61
N GLU A 95 13.56 13.35 -1.48
CA GLU A 95 14.45 13.12 -0.35
C GLU A 95 14.23 11.74 0.30
N ILE A 96 12.98 11.33 0.48
CA ILE A 96 12.63 10.09 1.18
C ILE A 96 12.79 8.85 0.27
N PHE A 97 12.25 8.91 -0.95
CA PHE A 97 12.16 7.77 -1.85
C PHE A 97 13.31 7.71 -2.86
N GLY A 98 14.05 8.80 -3.07
CA GLY A 98 15.00 8.95 -4.17
C GLY A 98 14.30 9.43 -5.44
N GLU A 99 14.87 10.45 -6.10
CA GLU A 99 14.32 11.05 -7.33
C GLU A 99 14.19 10.01 -8.46
N GLU A 100 15.10 9.04 -8.52
CA GLU A 100 15.08 7.94 -9.50
C GLU A 100 13.86 7.03 -9.38
N ASN A 101 13.20 7.01 -8.22
CA ASN A 101 12.01 6.21 -7.95
C ASN A 101 10.70 6.98 -8.18
N PHE A 102 10.78 8.21 -8.70
CA PHE A 102 9.62 8.97 -9.14
C PHE A 102 8.94 8.29 -10.34
N VAL A 103 7.68 7.91 -10.18
CA VAL A 103 6.91 7.22 -11.23
C VAL A 103 6.16 8.22 -12.11
N GLY A 104 5.55 9.23 -11.50
CA GLY A 104 4.81 10.24 -12.25
C GLY A 104 3.90 11.12 -11.39
N LEU A 105 3.40 12.18 -12.02
CA LEU A 105 2.38 13.07 -11.47
C LEU A 105 1.11 12.93 -12.33
N ILE A 106 0.06 12.39 -11.74
CA ILE A 106 -1.19 12.08 -12.44
C ILE A 106 -2.19 13.20 -12.15
N PRO A 107 -2.65 13.97 -13.16
CA PRO A 107 -3.75 14.91 -12.97
C PRO A 107 -5.08 14.15 -12.81
N TRP A 108 -5.76 14.37 -11.68
CA TRP A 108 -7.11 13.87 -11.44
C TRP A 108 -8.12 15.02 -11.54
N ARG A 109 -9.12 14.87 -12.40
CA ARG A 109 -10.15 15.89 -12.58
C ARG A 109 -11.14 15.84 -11.42
N LYS A 110 -11.07 16.81 -10.50
CA LYS A 110 -11.95 16.87 -9.33
C LYS A 110 -13.34 17.43 -9.62
N ARG A 111 -13.47 18.27 -10.66
CA ARG A 111 -14.72 18.91 -11.04
C ARG A 111 -14.79 19.30 -12.52
N THR A 112 -15.99 19.65 -12.96
CA THR A 112 -16.21 20.39 -14.20
C THR A 112 -15.92 21.88 -14.00
N ALA A 113 -15.49 22.54 -15.07
CA ALA A 113 -15.11 23.96 -15.09
C ALA A 113 -16.19 24.86 -14.47
N LYS A 114 -15.73 25.81 -13.64
CA LYS A 114 -16.54 26.90 -13.10
C LYS A 114 -16.26 28.18 -13.88
N SER A 115 -17.33 28.95 -14.14
CA SER A 115 -17.24 30.23 -14.82
C SER A 115 -16.86 31.39 -13.88
N ASP A 116 -17.20 31.26 -12.60
CA ASP A 116 -16.91 32.27 -11.56
C ASP A 116 -15.64 31.88 -10.79
N VAL A 117 -14.49 32.24 -11.36
CA VAL A 117 -13.17 31.87 -10.85
C VAL A 117 -12.19 33.04 -10.95
N PRO A 118 -11.25 33.15 -10.00
CA PRO A 118 -10.16 34.12 -10.10
C PRO A 118 -9.39 33.97 -11.42
N PHE A 119 -8.97 35.10 -11.98
CA PHE A 119 -8.15 35.17 -13.20
C PHE A 119 -8.77 34.53 -14.46
N GLY A 120 -10.04 34.11 -14.42
CA GLY A 120 -10.70 33.42 -15.54
C GLY A 120 -10.17 32.01 -15.81
N VAL A 121 -9.43 31.40 -14.88
CA VAL A 121 -8.87 30.04 -15.02
C VAL A 121 -9.49 29.12 -13.98
N SER A 122 -10.28 28.14 -14.44
CA SER A 122 -10.88 27.16 -13.53
C SER A 122 -9.88 26.09 -13.15
N GLN A 123 -9.53 26.02 -11.86
CA GLN A 123 -8.73 24.94 -11.30
C GLN A 123 -9.60 23.70 -11.12
N ASP A 124 -9.57 22.82 -12.12
CA ASP A 124 -10.43 21.63 -12.22
C ASP A 124 -9.74 20.33 -11.85
N TYR A 125 -8.43 20.39 -11.61
CA TYR A 125 -7.59 19.25 -11.33
C TYR A 125 -7.01 19.32 -9.92
N GLU A 126 -6.74 18.14 -9.39
CA GLU A 126 -5.84 17.83 -8.30
C GLU A 126 -4.78 16.86 -8.83
N TRP A 127 -3.78 16.59 -8.03
CA TRP A 127 -2.63 15.80 -8.42
C TRP A 127 -2.54 14.52 -7.58
N ILE A 128 -2.15 13.43 -8.22
CA ILE A 128 -1.74 12.20 -7.54
C ILE A 128 -0.26 12.03 -7.80
N LEU A 129 0.54 12.23 -6.77
CA LEU A 129 1.99 12.03 -6.82
C LEU A 129 2.29 10.55 -6.59
N VAL A 130 3.14 9.96 -7.45
CA VAL A 130 3.42 8.52 -7.43
C VAL A 130 4.92 8.25 -7.30
N TYR A 131 5.28 7.48 -6.28
CA TYR A 131 6.65 6.97 -6.06
C TYR A 131 6.65 5.46 -5.86
N ALA A 132 7.66 4.81 -6.40
CA ALA A 132 7.95 3.41 -6.12
C ALA A 132 8.95 3.28 -4.97
N LYS A 133 9.06 2.10 -4.36
CA LYS A 133 10.16 1.77 -3.45
C LYS A 133 11.46 1.49 -4.20
N SER A 134 11.36 0.91 -5.40
CA SER A 134 12.48 0.60 -6.30
C SER A 134 12.02 0.50 -7.77
N ASP A 135 12.98 0.27 -8.67
CA ASP A 135 12.77 0.03 -10.10
C ASP A 135 12.00 -1.27 -10.43
N LYS A 136 11.71 -2.11 -9.43
CA LYS A 136 10.92 -3.34 -9.59
C LYS A 136 9.42 -3.09 -9.80
N PHE A 137 8.92 -1.91 -9.45
CA PHE A 137 7.51 -1.60 -9.62
C PHE A 137 7.13 -1.47 -11.10
N VAL A 138 6.05 -2.16 -11.50
CA VAL A 138 5.51 -2.08 -12.86
C VAL A 138 4.01 -1.82 -12.79
N ALA A 139 3.58 -0.67 -13.31
CA ALA A 139 2.17 -0.37 -13.52
C ALA A 139 1.75 -0.74 -14.94
N SER A 140 0.60 -1.40 -15.09
CA SER A 140 0.05 -1.67 -16.42
C SER A 140 -1.48 -1.64 -16.43
N VAL A 141 -2.07 -1.64 -17.62
CA VAL A 141 -3.51 -1.88 -17.85
C VAL A 141 -3.67 -2.93 -18.95
N GLU A 142 -4.84 -3.53 -19.04
CA GLU A 142 -5.19 -4.36 -20.20
C GLU A 142 -5.16 -3.51 -21.47
N GLY A 143 -4.40 -3.97 -22.46
CA GLY A 143 -4.34 -3.36 -23.78
C GLY A 143 -5.53 -3.78 -24.63
N LYS A 144 -5.75 -3.05 -25.73
CA LYS A 144 -6.69 -3.50 -26.76
C LYS A 144 -6.24 -4.84 -27.33
N GLU A 145 -7.19 -5.74 -27.56
CA GLU A 145 -6.91 -7.03 -28.19
C GLU A 145 -6.23 -6.81 -29.55
N ARG A 146 -5.06 -7.44 -29.71
CA ARG A 146 -4.34 -7.40 -30.98
C ARG A 146 -5.00 -8.39 -31.94
N LYS A 147 -5.38 -7.92 -33.12
CA LYS A 147 -5.89 -8.78 -34.18
C LYS A 147 -4.75 -9.61 -34.79
N TYR A 148 -4.81 -10.92 -34.63
CA TYR A 148 -3.93 -11.88 -35.30
C TYR A 148 -4.68 -12.58 -36.45
N TYR A 149 -3.96 -12.91 -37.49
CA TYR A 149 -4.41 -13.64 -38.67
C TYR A 149 -3.79 -15.03 -38.67
N GLU A 150 -4.52 -16.01 -39.18
CA GLU A 150 -4.06 -17.37 -39.43
C GLU A 150 -4.05 -17.62 -40.94
N THR A 151 -2.96 -18.19 -41.43
CA THR A 151 -2.73 -18.41 -42.86
C THR A 151 -2.01 -19.72 -43.11
N ASP A 152 -2.25 -20.34 -44.27
CA ASP A 152 -1.76 -21.69 -44.59
C ASP A 152 -0.23 -21.80 -44.67
N ASP A 153 0.46 -20.69 -44.97
CA ASP A 153 1.92 -20.61 -45.02
C ASP A 153 2.56 -20.60 -43.61
N PHE A 154 1.77 -20.36 -42.56
CA PHE A 154 2.22 -20.42 -41.15
C PHE A 154 1.18 -21.15 -40.29
N PRO A 155 1.00 -22.47 -40.47
CA PRO A 155 -0.02 -23.23 -39.77
C PRO A 155 0.21 -23.19 -38.25
N ASN A 156 -0.86 -22.94 -37.49
CA ASN A 156 -0.84 -22.80 -36.02
C ASN A 156 0.07 -21.70 -35.48
N ARG A 157 0.46 -20.71 -36.31
CA ARG A 157 1.33 -19.62 -35.89
C ARG A 157 0.70 -18.26 -36.22
N PRO A 158 -0.34 -17.84 -35.47
CA PRO A 158 -1.05 -16.60 -35.73
C PRO A 158 -0.10 -15.40 -35.72
N TRP A 159 -0.34 -14.43 -36.59
CA TRP A 159 0.53 -13.26 -36.74
C TRP A 159 -0.27 -11.98 -36.96
N ARG A 160 0.31 -10.85 -36.58
CA ARG A 160 -0.28 -9.53 -36.80
C ARG A 160 0.62 -8.68 -37.66
N ILE A 161 0.04 -7.63 -38.23
CA ILE A 161 0.80 -6.61 -38.94
C ILE A 161 1.24 -5.50 -37.98
N HIS A 162 2.28 -4.80 -38.38
CA HIS A 162 2.70 -3.55 -37.78
C HIS A 162 3.32 -2.67 -38.87
N ASP A 163 3.24 -1.35 -38.70
CA ASP A 163 3.85 -0.42 -39.63
C ASP A 163 5.34 -0.73 -39.83
N CYS A 164 5.78 -0.76 -41.08
CA CYS A 164 7.18 -0.98 -41.47
C CYS A 164 7.97 0.33 -41.56
N THR A 165 7.40 1.48 -41.22
CA THR A 165 8.13 2.76 -41.17
C THR A 165 8.52 3.20 -39.76
N THR A 166 9.51 4.09 -39.66
CA THR A 166 9.90 4.79 -38.43
C THR A 166 9.86 6.30 -38.65
N GLN A 167 9.67 7.08 -37.59
CA GLN A 167 9.74 8.54 -37.63
C GLN A 167 11.21 9.02 -37.64
N ARG A 168 11.96 8.58 -38.64
CA ARG A 168 13.35 8.95 -38.91
C ARG A 168 13.48 9.31 -40.38
N THR A 169 14.17 10.41 -40.63
CA THR A 169 14.43 10.96 -41.95
C THR A 169 15.48 10.13 -42.71
N ALA A 170 15.56 10.35 -44.02
CA ALA A 170 16.55 9.72 -44.88
C ALA A 170 18.00 10.04 -44.47
N SER A 171 18.26 11.25 -43.97
CA SER A 171 19.60 11.64 -43.49
C SER A 171 19.97 10.98 -42.17
N GLU A 172 19.01 10.76 -41.27
CA GLU A 172 19.24 10.05 -40.00
C GLU A 172 19.44 8.54 -40.20
N ARG A 173 18.78 7.94 -41.20
CA ARG A 173 18.87 6.50 -41.50
C ARG A 173 19.04 6.23 -43.01
N PRO A 174 20.20 6.56 -43.61
CA PRO A 174 20.42 6.41 -45.05
C PRO A 174 20.27 4.95 -45.50
N ASN A 175 20.72 3.99 -44.70
CA ASN A 175 20.60 2.55 -45.03
C ASN A 175 19.17 2.01 -44.94
N SER A 176 18.22 2.78 -44.39
CA SER A 176 16.78 2.47 -44.35
C SER A 176 15.97 3.28 -45.36
N PHE A 177 16.61 4.17 -46.12
CA PHE A 177 16.00 4.94 -47.19
C PHE A 177 16.30 4.30 -48.54
N PHE A 178 15.50 3.31 -48.92
CA PHE A 178 15.62 2.61 -50.19
C PHE A 178 14.24 2.19 -50.72
N THR A 179 14.13 1.91 -52.01
CA THR A 179 12.91 1.35 -52.60
C THR A 179 12.84 -0.14 -52.33
N MET A 180 11.80 -0.59 -51.62
CA MET A 180 11.52 -2.02 -51.49
C MET A 180 10.89 -2.52 -52.79
N ILE A 181 11.35 -3.66 -53.29
CA ILE A 181 10.80 -4.32 -54.48
C ILE A 181 10.15 -5.61 -54.01
N ASP A 182 8.87 -5.80 -54.34
CA ASP A 182 8.19 -7.07 -54.08
C ASP A 182 8.78 -8.16 -54.99
N PRO A 183 9.40 -9.22 -54.45
CA PRO A 183 10.02 -10.26 -55.26
C PRO A 183 9.01 -11.11 -56.04
N LYS A 184 7.72 -11.10 -55.68
CA LYS A 184 6.67 -11.86 -56.40
C LYS A 184 6.12 -11.09 -57.59
N SER A 185 5.78 -9.81 -57.39
CA SER A 185 5.12 -8.98 -58.42
C SER A 185 6.05 -8.01 -59.15
N GLY A 186 7.23 -7.73 -58.60
CA GLY A 186 8.15 -6.70 -59.09
C GLY A 186 7.71 -5.26 -58.76
N LYS A 187 6.61 -5.07 -58.02
CA LYS A 187 6.12 -3.73 -57.65
C LYS A 187 7.11 -3.00 -56.73
N GLU A 188 7.28 -1.71 -56.97
CA GLU A 188 8.19 -0.84 -56.21
C GLU A 188 7.47 -0.01 -55.15
N TYR A 189 8.09 0.08 -53.97
CA TYR A 189 7.61 0.83 -52.82
C TYR A 189 8.72 1.76 -52.32
N PRO A 190 8.76 3.03 -52.76
CA PRO A 190 9.77 3.98 -52.32
C PRO A 190 9.59 4.33 -50.84
N ALA A 191 10.69 4.52 -50.12
CA ALA A 191 10.69 5.04 -48.75
C ALA A 191 10.22 6.50 -48.72
N ASN A 192 9.57 6.92 -47.63
CA ASN A 192 9.27 8.33 -47.40
C ASN A 192 10.53 9.01 -46.83
N PRO A 193 11.03 10.13 -47.38
CA PRO A 193 12.21 10.81 -46.87
C PRO A 193 12.07 11.31 -45.43
N ASN A 194 10.84 11.46 -44.92
CA ASN A 194 10.52 11.83 -43.54
C ASN A 194 10.12 10.63 -42.67
N ALA A 195 9.98 9.44 -43.25
CA ALA A 195 9.64 8.21 -42.54
C ALA A 195 10.22 6.97 -43.26
N THR A 196 11.48 6.67 -42.94
CA THR A 196 12.25 5.56 -43.51
C THR A 196 11.78 4.19 -43.01
N TRP A 197 12.20 3.11 -43.66
CA TRP A 197 11.83 1.75 -43.29
C TRP A 197 12.43 1.32 -41.92
N ARG A 198 11.78 0.38 -41.23
CA ARG A 198 12.29 -0.25 -39.98
C ARG A 198 13.49 -1.13 -40.24
N VAL A 199 13.52 -1.77 -41.41
CA VAL A 199 14.63 -2.60 -41.89
C VAL A 199 15.65 -1.76 -42.66
N THR A 200 16.86 -2.29 -42.82
CA THR A 200 17.88 -1.73 -43.69
C THR A 200 17.92 -2.49 -45.01
N LYS A 201 18.55 -1.90 -46.04
CA LYS A 201 18.76 -2.57 -47.33
C LYS A 201 19.43 -3.94 -47.15
N ASP A 202 20.40 -4.04 -46.25
CA ASP A 202 21.18 -5.26 -46.02
C ASP A 202 20.41 -6.32 -45.22
N THR A 203 19.46 -5.91 -44.37
CA THR A 203 18.68 -6.83 -43.54
C THR A 203 17.34 -7.22 -44.15
N LEU A 204 16.89 -6.52 -45.20
CA LEU A 204 15.60 -6.78 -45.85
C LEU A 204 15.43 -8.26 -46.22
N GLN A 205 16.43 -8.84 -46.86
CA GLN A 205 16.35 -10.22 -47.35
C GLN A 205 16.18 -11.20 -46.17
N GLU A 206 16.96 -11.05 -45.10
CA GLU A 206 16.84 -11.89 -43.91
C GLU A 206 15.43 -11.80 -43.28
N TYR A 207 14.88 -10.59 -43.18
CA TYR A 207 13.52 -10.39 -42.67
C TYR A 207 12.47 -11.00 -43.60
N TYR A 208 12.64 -10.87 -44.91
CA TYR A 208 11.74 -11.47 -45.89
C TYR A 208 11.78 -13.01 -45.80
N ASP A 209 12.96 -13.60 -45.75
CA ASP A 209 13.16 -15.06 -45.66
C ASP A 209 12.58 -15.64 -44.37
N LYS A 210 12.64 -14.88 -43.26
CA LYS A 210 11.99 -15.23 -41.99
C LYS A 210 10.47 -14.97 -41.98
N GLY A 211 9.89 -14.57 -43.10
CA GLY A 211 8.47 -14.23 -43.21
C GLY A 211 8.07 -13.03 -42.36
N LYS A 212 8.96 -12.05 -42.15
CA LYS A 212 8.69 -10.86 -41.33
C LYS A 212 8.25 -9.64 -42.13
N ILE A 213 8.22 -9.73 -43.46
CA ILE A 213 7.74 -8.69 -44.37
C ILE A 213 6.52 -9.22 -45.11
N VAL A 214 5.47 -8.40 -45.17
CA VAL A 214 4.27 -8.66 -45.96
C VAL A 214 4.12 -7.54 -46.98
N PHE A 215 4.13 -7.88 -48.26
CA PHE A 215 3.87 -6.95 -49.34
C PHE A 215 2.36 -6.82 -49.59
N PRO A 216 1.92 -5.70 -50.20
CA PRO A 216 0.58 -5.63 -50.77
C PRO A 216 0.31 -6.82 -51.71
N ASP A 217 -0.93 -7.30 -51.69
CA ASP A 217 -1.39 -8.46 -52.47
C ASP A 217 -0.81 -9.83 -52.07
N ASP A 218 0.01 -9.94 -51.02
CA ASP A 218 0.42 -11.24 -50.47
C ASP A 218 -0.76 -12.08 -49.95
N TYR A 219 -1.83 -11.41 -49.50
CA TYR A 219 -3.07 -12.04 -49.03
C TYR A 219 -4.30 -11.25 -49.46
N ASP A 220 -5.29 -11.92 -50.05
CA ASP A 220 -6.51 -11.28 -50.57
C ASP A 220 -7.32 -10.54 -49.49
N PHE A 221 -7.34 -11.07 -48.26
CA PHE A 221 -8.06 -10.48 -47.14
C PHE A 221 -7.37 -9.23 -46.58
N LEU A 222 -6.09 -9.02 -46.87
CA LEU A 222 -5.27 -7.97 -46.27
C LEU A 222 -5.13 -6.78 -47.23
N LYS A 223 -5.96 -5.75 -47.03
CA LYS A 223 -5.94 -4.54 -47.86
C LYS A 223 -4.93 -3.52 -47.31
N ILE A 224 -3.66 -3.69 -47.67
CA ILE A 224 -2.56 -2.75 -47.37
C ILE A 224 -2.03 -2.11 -48.65
N SER A 225 -1.59 -0.86 -48.58
CA SER A 225 -1.05 -0.11 -49.74
C SER A 225 0.48 -0.04 -49.79
N ARG A 226 1.15 -0.48 -48.72
CA ARG A 226 2.62 -0.49 -48.59
C ARG A 226 3.05 -1.72 -47.78
N PRO A 227 4.34 -2.15 -47.89
CA PRO A 227 4.85 -3.25 -47.10
C PRO A 227 4.72 -3.01 -45.60
N VAL A 228 4.38 -4.06 -44.86
CA VAL A 228 4.23 -4.05 -43.40
C VAL A 228 5.09 -5.13 -42.74
N MET A 229 5.38 -4.95 -41.46
CA MET A 229 6.06 -5.96 -40.65
C MET A 229 5.05 -7.03 -40.20
N ARG A 230 5.44 -8.31 -40.26
CA ARG A 230 4.75 -9.42 -39.61
C ARG A 230 5.38 -9.70 -38.24
N TYR A 231 4.54 -9.79 -37.22
CA TYR A 231 4.91 -10.24 -35.87
C TYR A 231 4.10 -11.47 -35.51
N PHE A 232 4.78 -12.57 -35.18
CA PHE A 232 4.12 -13.78 -34.73
C PHE A 232 3.67 -13.66 -33.27
N LYS A 233 2.53 -14.26 -32.95
CA LYS A 233 1.91 -14.19 -31.63
C LYS A 233 2.79 -14.84 -30.57
N ASP A 234 3.41 -15.97 -30.88
CA ASP A 234 4.34 -16.67 -30.00
C ASP A 234 5.61 -15.85 -29.73
N ASP A 235 6.18 -15.20 -30.75
CA ASP A 235 7.29 -14.26 -30.58
C ASP A 235 6.90 -13.09 -29.65
N ASP A 236 5.70 -12.51 -29.84
CA ASP A 236 5.19 -11.43 -28.97
C ASP A 236 4.96 -11.92 -27.53
N MET A 237 4.42 -13.15 -27.35
CA MET A 237 4.19 -13.77 -26.04
C MET A 237 5.51 -14.06 -25.32
N ALA A 238 6.48 -14.67 -26.02
CA ALA A 238 7.80 -14.96 -25.47
C ALA A 238 8.54 -13.68 -25.05
N LYS A 239 8.39 -12.59 -25.82
CA LYS A 239 8.98 -11.30 -25.49
C LYS A 239 8.32 -10.63 -24.28
N ALA A 240 7.00 -10.73 -24.15
CA ALA A 240 6.24 -10.02 -23.12
C ALA A 240 6.09 -10.81 -21.80
N GLY A 241 6.20 -12.14 -21.84
CA GLY A 241 5.96 -13.00 -20.68
C GLY A 241 4.56 -12.76 -20.08
N ASP A 242 4.51 -12.60 -18.76
CA ASP A 242 3.28 -12.33 -18.01
C ASP A 242 2.63 -10.97 -18.35
N ASN A 243 3.36 -10.09 -19.04
CA ASN A 243 2.86 -8.80 -19.50
C ASN A 243 2.25 -8.86 -20.92
N PHE A 244 2.12 -10.04 -21.53
CA PHE A 244 1.46 -10.16 -22.82
C PHE A 244 0.01 -9.67 -22.73
N GLY A 245 -0.37 -8.78 -23.66
CA GLY A 245 -1.70 -8.15 -23.67
C GLY A 245 -1.82 -6.95 -22.74
N ARG A 246 -0.81 -6.64 -21.92
CA ARG A 246 -0.78 -5.44 -21.07
C ARG A 246 -0.04 -4.30 -21.74
N ILE A 247 -0.38 -3.07 -21.37
CA ILE A 247 0.30 -1.85 -21.80
C ILE A 247 0.61 -0.97 -20.59
N ALA A 248 1.57 -0.07 -20.74
CA ALA A 248 1.91 0.90 -19.70
C ALA A 248 0.71 1.82 -19.38
N VAL A 249 0.63 2.22 -18.12
CA VAL A 249 -0.38 3.17 -17.64
C VAL A 249 -0.12 4.56 -18.21
N SER A 250 -1.18 5.26 -18.59
CA SER A 250 -1.15 6.67 -18.99
C SER A 250 -1.42 7.56 -17.78
N THR A 251 -0.72 8.70 -17.68
CA THR A 251 -1.04 9.74 -16.68
C THR A 251 -2.39 10.41 -16.95
N LYS A 252 -2.91 10.32 -18.18
CA LYS A 252 -4.32 10.62 -18.45
C LYS A 252 -5.17 9.45 -17.96
N LEU A 253 -5.89 9.69 -16.86
CA LEU A 253 -6.84 8.75 -16.28
C LEU A 253 -8.03 8.49 -17.21
N PRO A 254 -8.64 7.29 -17.15
CA PRO A 254 -9.90 6.99 -17.81
C PRO A 254 -11.04 7.93 -17.37
N ASP A 255 -12.02 8.18 -18.25
CA ASP A 255 -13.12 9.10 -17.97
C ASP A 255 -14.07 8.58 -16.86
N ASN A 256 -14.07 7.27 -16.58
CA ASN A 256 -14.93 6.62 -15.58
C ASN A 256 -14.36 6.61 -14.15
N ILE A 257 -13.18 7.20 -13.92
CA ILE A 257 -12.55 7.29 -12.59
C ILE A 257 -13.38 8.13 -11.60
N GLY A 258 -14.24 9.00 -12.12
CA GLY A 258 -15.10 9.85 -11.31
C GLY A 258 -14.41 11.12 -10.79
N MET A 259 -15.23 12.02 -10.27
CA MET A 259 -14.88 13.33 -9.73
C MET A 259 -15.27 13.41 -8.24
N SER A 260 -14.99 14.52 -7.54
CA SER A 260 -15.36 14.68 -6.12
C SER A 260 -16.87 14.52 -5.85
N LEU A 261 -17.71 14.87 -6.83
CA LEU A 261 -19.17 14.67 -6.71
C LEU A 261 -19.54 13.19 -6.57
N ASN A 262 -18.78 12.30 -7.23
CA ASN A 262 -19.05 10.86 -7.21
C ASN A 262 -18.81 10.30 -5.82
N GLY A 263 -17.69 10.63 -5.18
CA GLY A 263 -17.44 10.24 -3.78
C GLY A 263 -18.49 10.81 -2.82
N THR A 264 -18.93 12.06 -3.04
CA THR A 264 -20.00 12.67 -2.23
C THR A 264 -21.32 11.92 -2.41
N LYS A 265 -21.63 11.49 -3.64
CA LYS A 265 -22.82 10.70 -3.95
C LYS A 265 -22.76 9.32 -3.28
N GLU A 266 -21.64 8.61 -3.39
CA GLU A 266 -21.43 7.29 -2.77
C GLU A 266 -21.70 7.33 -1.26
N ILE A 267 -21.11 8.29 -0.54
CA ILE A 267 -21.32 8.37 0.91
C ILE A 267 -22.75 8.82 1.24
N THR A 268 -23.33 9.72 0.46
CA THR A 268 -24.70 10.19 0.68
C THR A 268 -25.71 9.06 0.52
N GLU A 269 -25.51 8.17 -0.46
CA GLU A 269 -26.36 6.98 -0.66
C GLU A 269 -26.20 5.97 0.48
N LEU A 270 -24.99 5.75 0.99
CA LEU A 270 -24.76 4.84 2.12
C LEU A 270 -25.36 5.35 3.44
N PHE A 271 -25.37 6.66 3.64
CA PHE A 271 -25.79 7.27 4.90
C PHE A 271 -27.17 7.93 4.86
N ASN A 272 -27.80 8.03 3.70
CA ASN A 272 -28.96 8.88 3.46
C ASN A 272 -28.73 10.34 3.90
N GLY A 273 -27.49 10.83 3.78
CA GLY A 273 -27.08 12.15 4.24
C GLY A 273 -25.61 12.44 3.96
N LYS A 274 -25.27 13.74 3.88
CA LYS A 274 -23.89 14.18 3.62
C LYS A 274 -23.11 14.29 4.95
N LEU A 275 -22.54 13.18 5.40
CA LEU A 275 -21.86 13.09 6.70
C LEU A 275 -20.33 13.27 6.64
N PHE A 276 -19.76 13.43 5.46
CA PHE A 276 -18.33 13.64 5.29
C PHE A 276 -18.08 14.61 4.15
N ASP A 277 -17.08 15.48 4.32
CA ASP A 277 -16.71 16.46 3.33
C ASP A 277 -15.58 15.93 2.44
N PHE A 278 -15.73 16.13 1.13
CA PHE A 278 -14.73 15.80 0.10
C PHE A 278 -14.22 14.34 0.07
N PRO A 279 -15.07 13.31 0.25
CA PRO A 279 -14.62 11.93 0.08
C PRO A 279 -14.16 11.68 -1.37
N LYS A 280 -13.05 10.94 -1.53
CA LYS A 280 -12.58 10.47 -2.84
C LYS A 280 -13.55 9.41 -3.39
N PRO A 281 -13.69 9.26 -4.72
CA PRO A 281 -14.52 8.21 -5.30
C PRO A 281 -13.82 6.85 -5.22
N THR A 282 -14.57 5.79 -4.96
CA THR A 282 -14.03 4.42 -4.90
C THR A 282 -13.33 4.00 -6.19
N ASN A 283 -13.87 4.38 -7.36
CA ASN A 283 -13.30 4.07 -8.67
C ASN A 283 -11.84 4.54 -8.84
N LEU A 284 -11.44 5.63 -8.21
CA LEU A 284 -10.05 6.12 -8.25
C LEU A 284 -9.12 5.13 -7.57
N ILE A 285 -9.49 4.66 -6.38
CA ILE A 285 -8.67 3.71 -5.61
C ILE A 285 -8.69 2.33 -6.25
N SER A 286 -9.85 1.88 -6.74
CA SER A 286 -9.98 0.63 -7.48
C SER A 286 -9.07 0.60 -8.72
N TYR A 287 -9.00 1.71 -9.46
CA TYR A 287 -8.09 1.81 -10.60
C TYR A 287 -6.63 1.66 -10.18
N PHE A 288 -6.18 2.36 -9.13
CA PHE A 288 -4.81 2.21 -8.65
C PHE A 288 -4.51 0.79 -8.15
N ALA A 289 -5.47 0.13 -7.49
CA ALA A 289 -5.35 -1.28 -7.09
C ALA A 289 -5.39 -2.27 -8.26
N GLN A 290 -5.99 -1.90 -9.41
CA GLN A 290 -6.01 -2.71 -10.62
C GLN A 290 -4.69 -2.62 -11.39
N ILE A 291 -4.10 -1.43 -11.52
CA ILE A 291 -2.91 -1.23 -12.36
C ILE A 291 -1.64 -1.92 -11.84
N ILE A 292 -1.63 -2.32 -10.56
CA ILE A 292 -0.53 -3.08 -9.97
C ILE A 292 -0.60 -4.59 -10.30
N PHE A 293 -1.73 -5.08 -10.83
CA PHE A 293 -1.94 -6.48 -11.22
C PHE A 293 -1.67 -7.55 -10.14
N ASP A 294 -1.81 -7.19 -8.86
CA ASP A 294 -1.72 -8.12 -7.73
C ASP A 294 -3.08 -8.28 -7.04
N LYS A 295 -3.70 -9.45 -7.21
CA LYS A 295 -4.99 -9.81 -6.60
C LYS A 295 -4.88 -10.16 -5.12
N ASN A 296 -3.68 -10.28 -4.56
CA ASN A 296 -3.44 -10.55 -3.13
C ASN A 296 -2.72 -9.38 -2.45
N ALA A 297 -2.73 -8.20 -3.08
CA ALA A 297 -2.03 -7.03 -2.57
C ALA A 297 -2.53 -6.61 -1.19
N LEU A 298 -1.60 -6.22 -0.33
CA LEU A 298 -1.89 -5.48 0.89
C LEU A 298 -1.91 -3.98 0.56
N ILE A 299 -3.01 -3.32 0.91
CA ILE A 299 -3.29 -1.91 0.62
C ILE A 299 -3.37 -1.14 1.94
N LEU A 300 -2.49 -0.16 2.13
CA LEU A 300 -2.45 0.67 3.33
C LEU A 300 -2.91 2.10 3.02
N ASP A 301 -3.76 2.64 3.88
CA ASP A 301 -4.18 4.03 3.90
C ASP A 301 -4.16 4.56 5.33
N PHE A 302 -3.14 5.35 5.65
CA PHE A 302 -2.97 5.95 6.98
C PHE A 302 -3.57 7.37 7.09
N PHE A 303 -4.38 7.77 6.12
CA PHE A 303 -5.25 8.94 6.13
C PHE A 303 -6.64 8.53 5.64
N ALA A 304 -7.24 7.54 6.32
CA ALA A 304 -8.41 6.83 5.78
C ALA A 304 -9.62 7.76 5.51
N GLY A 305 -9.76 8.83 6.30
CA GLY A 305 -10.74 9.88 6.11
C GLY A 305 -12.16 9.34 6.22
N SER A 306 -12.80 9.10 5.08
CA SER A 306 -14.14 8.49 5.07
C SER A 306 -14.12 6.97 5.05
N GLY A 307 -12.98 6.31 4.77
CA GLY A 307 -12.91 4.86 4.56
C GLY A 307 -13.10 4.44 3.10
N THR A 308 -12.78 5.32 2.14
CA THR A 308 -12.93 5.06 0.70
C THR A 308 -12.04 3.90 0.23
N THR A 309 -10.81 3.82 0.73
CA THR A 309 -9.87 2.75 0.35
C THR A 309 -10.39 1.37 0.72
N ALA A 310 -10.86 1.16 1.96
CA ALA A 310 -11.44 -0.10 2.39
C ALA A 310 -12.66 -0.51 1.54
N HIS A 311 -13.56 0.44 1.25
CA HIS A 311 -14.71 0.20 0.36
C HIS A 311 -14.23 -0.25 -1.03
N ALA A 312 -13.33 0.49 -1.66
CA ALA A 312 -12.82 0.16 -3.00
C ALA A 312 -12.16 -1.23 -3.06
N VAL A 313 -11.40 -1.61 -2.03
CA VAL A 313 -10.76 -2.93 -1.94
C VAL A 313 -11.78 -4.06 -1.86
N MET A 314 -12.78 -3.94 -0.96
CA MET A 314 -13.83 -4.94 -0.84
C MET A 314 -14.64 -5.09 -2.14
N GLN A 315 -14.99 -3.95 -2.76
CA GLN A 315 -15.73 -3.92 -4.03
C GLN A 315 -14.92 -4.61 -5.14
N LEU A 316 -13.64 -4.26 -5.28
CA LEU A 316 -12.78 -4.82 -6.32
C LEU A 316 -12.58 -6.33 -6.16
N ASN A 317 -12.43 -6.83 -4.92
CA ASN A 317 -12.34 -8.26 -4.66
C ASN A 317 -13.62 -9.01 -5.06
N ALA A 318 -14.80 -8.41 -4.82
CA ALA A 318 -16.08 -8.98 -5.25
C ALA A 318 -16.20 -9.04 -6.78
N GLU A 319 -15.73 -8.01 -7.48
CA GLU A 319 -15.78 -7.90 -8.95
C GLU A 319 -14.81 -8.86 -9.66
N ASP A 320 -13.56 -8.91 -9.23
CA ASP A 320 -12.49 -9.63 -9.93
C ASP A 320 -12.07 -10.95 -9.26
N LYS A 321 -12.78 -11.34 -8.18
CA LYS A 321 -12.48 -12.52 -7.35
C LYS A 321 -11.06 -12.47 -6.77
N GLY A 322 -10.60 -11.27 -6.43
CA GLY A 322 -9.35 -11.04 -5.71
C GLY A 322 -9.46 -11.37 -4.23
N ASN A 323 -8.32 -11.31 -3.55
CA ASN A 323 -8.15 -11.50 -2.12
C ASN A 323 -7.20 -10.43 -1.56
N ARG A 324 -7.37 -9.18 -2.02
CA ARG A 324 -6.61 -8.03 -1.54
C ARG A 324 -7.02 -7.72 -0.11
N GLN A 325 -6.06 -7.28 0.70
CA GLN A 325 -6.28 -6.92 2.10
C GLN A 325 -6.10 -5.42 2.28
N PHE A 326 -6.77 -4.81 3.27
CA PHE A 326 -6.59 -3.40 3.57
C PHE A 326 -6.20 -3.16 5.03
N ILE A 327 -5.43 -2.09 5.26
CA ILE A 327 -5.19 -1.49 6.57
C ILE A 327 -5.54 -0.01 6.43
N CYS A 328 -6.50 0.46 7.24
CA CYS A 328 -6.89 1.86 7.29
C CYS A 328 -6.61 2.41 8.69
N VAL A 329 -5.89 3.52 8.78
CA VAL A 329 -5.63 4.24 10.04
C VAL A 329 -6.37 5.56 10.01
N GLN A 330 -7.13 5.82 11.08
CA GLN A 330 -7.89 7.06 11.24
C GLN A 330 -7.78 7.53 12.69
N LEU A 331 -7.38 8.79 12.86
CA LEU A 331 -7.39 9.44 14.17
C LEU A 331 -8.86 9.62 14.63
N PRO A 332 -9.20 9.39 15.91
CA PRO A 332 -10.53 9.65 16.46
C PRO A 332 -10.73 11.15 16.72
N GLU A 333 -10.53 11.97 15.70
CA GLU A 333 -10.77 13.40 15.75
C GLU A 333 -12.27 13.68 15.95
N LEU A 334 -12.60 14.58 16.88
CA LEU A 334 -13.99 14.96 17.16
C LEU A 334 -14.63 15.64 15.95
N THR A 335 -15.87 15.27 15.66
CA THR A 335 -16.67 15.96 14.66
C THR A 335 -17.05 17.37 15.14
N ASP A 336 -17.19 18.34 14.21
CA ASP A 336 -17.75 19.64 14.56
C ASP A 336 -19.16 19.44 15.09
N LYS A 337 -19.46 19.98 16.29
CA LYS A 337 -20.77 19.89 16.94
C LYS A 337 -21.94 20.36 16.07
N LYS A 338 -21.67 21.19 15.05
CA LYS A 338 -22.66 21.69 14.09
C LYS A 338 -22.78 20.84 12.83
N SER A 339 -21.85 19.92 12.59
CA SER A 339 -21.83 19.04 11.41
C SER A 339 -23.02 18.08 11.40
N GLU A 340 -23.39 17.61 10.21
CA GLU A 340 -24.41 16.58 10.07
C GLU A 340 -23.96 15.23 10.67
N ALA A 341 -22.66 14.94 10.65
CA ALA A 341 -22.09 13.74 11.28
C ALA A 341 -22.37 13.73 12.79
N HIS A 342 -22.08 14.83 13.48
CA HIS A 342 -22.35 14.95 14.92
C HIS A 342 -23.84 14.82 15.25
N LYS A 343 -24.70 15.47 14.45
CA LYS A 343 -26.17 15.37 14.61
C LYS A 343 -26.69 13.95 14.37
N ALA A 344 -26.02 13.18 13.52
CA ALA A 344 -26.32 11.78 13.26
C ALA A 344 -25.76 10.82 14.34
N GLY A 345 -25.09 11.34 15.36
CA GLY A 345 -24.57 10.55 16.50
C GLY A 345 -23.14 10.03 16.31
N PHE A 346 -22.39 10.57 15.34
CA PHE A 346 -20.98 10.24 15.16
C PHE A 346 -20.12 11.28 15.87
N ASP A 347 -19.56 10.92 17.02
CA ASP A 347 -18.74 11.81 17.84
C ASP A 347 -17.37 12.05 17.22
N THR A 348 -16.83 11.07 16.48
CA THR A 348 -15.52 11.16 15.84
C THR A 348 -15.56 10.85 14.35
N ILE A 349 -14.52 11.31 13.62
CA ILE A 349 -14.29 10.91 12.22
C ILE A 349 -14.07 9.39 12.11
N PHE A 350 -13.45 8.77 13.12
CA PHE A 350 -13.30 7.32 13.19
C PHE A 350 -14.66 6.60 13.16
N ASP A 351 -15.67 7.11 13.87
CA ASP A 351 -17.01 6.50 13.88
C ASP A 351 -17.65 6.53 12.49
N VAL A 352 -17.51 7.65 11.77
CA VAL A 352 -17.99 7.77 10.37
C VAL A 352 -17.24 6.78 9.47
N THR A 353 -15.93 6.65 9.64
CA THR A 353 -15.07 5.73 8.87
C THR A 353 -15.50 4.29 9.08
N LYS A 354 -15.60 3.86 10.34
CA LYS A 354 -16.02 2.52 10.76
C LYS A 354 -17.39 2.20 10.18
N GLU A 355 -18.35 3.11 10.33
CA GLU A 355 -19.71 2.91 9.85
C GLU A 355 -19.77 2.84 8.31
N ARG A 356 -18.97 3.65 7.59
CA ARG A 356 -18.90 3.53 6.12
C ARG A 356 -18.43 2.15 5.71
N ILE A 357 -17.39 1.61 6.36
CA ILE A 357 -16.85 0.29 6.03
C ILE A 357 -17.90 -0.80 6.29
N ILE A 358 -18.58 -0.76 7.44
CA ILE A 358 -19.68 -1.70 7.78
C ILE A 358 -20.77 -1.66 6.71
N ARG A 359 -21.28 -0.47 6.38
CA ARG A 359 -22.37 -0.33 5.39
C ARG A 359 -21.94 -0.72 3.99
N SER A 360 -20.69 -0.45 3.62
CA SER A 360 -20.13 -0.85 2.33
C SER A 360 -20.06 -2.37 2.22
N ALA A 361 -19.57 -3.06 3.25
CA ALA A 361 -19.56 -4.53 3.31
C ALA A 361 -20.98 -5.12 3.18
N GLN A 362 -21.95 -4.58 3.92
CA GLN A 362 -23.36 -5.01 3.83
C GLN A 362 -23.93 -4.79 2.43
N LYS A 363 -23.68 -3.62 1.83
CA LYS A 363 -24.12 -3.29 0.48
C LYS A 363 -23.55 -4.29 -0.53
N ILE A 364 -22.22 -4.49 -0.52
CA ILE A 364 -21.53 -5.43 -1.42
C ILE A 364 -22.11 -6.84 -1.29
N GLN A 365 -22.33 -7.32 -0.07
CA GLN A 365 -22.92 -8.65 0.18
C GLN A 365 -24.35 -8.77 -0.37
N SER A 366 -25.16 -7.71 -0.23
CA SER A 366 -26.54 -7.71 -0.73
C SER A 366 -26.64 -7.61 -2.25
N GLU A 367 -25.71 -6.90 -2.90
CA GLU A 367 -25.60 -6.82 -4.36
C GLU A 367 -24.95 -8.07 -4.96
N ASN A 368 -24.18 -8.84 -4.17
CA ASN A 368 -23.51 -10.06 -4.59
C ASN A 368 -23.79 -11.23 -3.62
N PRO A 369 -25.00 -11.82 -3.60
CA PRO A 369 -25.38 -12.84 -2.62
C PRO A 369 -24.52 -14.11 -2.63
N ASP A 370 -23.95 -14.45 -3.79
CA ASP A 370 -23.11 -15.64 -3.96
C ASP A 370 -21.62 -15.40 -3.67
N TYR A 371 -21.23 -14.17 -3.31
CA TYR A 371 -19.85 -13.85 -2.98
C TYR A 371 -19.48 -14.42 -1.60
N THR A 372 -18.41 -15.22 -1.55
CA THR A 372 -17.94 -15.89 -0.33
C THR A 372 -16.57 -15.38 0.15
N GLY A 373 -16.10 -14.25 -0.40
CA GLY A 373 -14.84 -13.64 0.04
C GLY A 373 -14.99 -12.88 1.35
N ASP A 374 -13.86 -12.51 1.96
CA ASP A 374 -13.85 -11.81 3.24
C ASP A 374 -14.26 -10.34 3.06
N LEU A 375 -15.34 -9.94 3.74
CA LEU A 375 -15.84 -8.56 3.86
C LEU A 375 -15.72 -8.04 5.31
N GLY A 376 -15.16 -8.86 6.20
CA GLY A 376 -14.94 -8.52 7.59
C GLY A 376 -13.70 -7.66 7.77
N PHE A 377 -13.60 -7.04 8.94
CA PHE A 377 -12.40 -6.33 9.36
C PHE A 377 -12.30 -6.38 10.89
N LYS A 378 -11.08 -6.15 11.39
CA LYS A 378 -10.80 -6.00 12.82
C LYS A 378 -10.50 -4.54 13.13
N ILE A 379 -10.83 -4.11 14.34
CA ILE A 379 -10.50 -2.79 14.85
C ILE A 379 -9.40 -2.94 15.88
N PHE A 380 -8.42 -2.05 15.82
CA PHE A 380 -7.37 -1.89 16.80
C PHE A 380 -7.30 -0.41 17.17
N GLU A 381 -6.89 -0.14 18.40
CA GLU A 381 -6.68 1.21 18.91
C GLU A 381 -5.31 1.30 19.58
N MET A 382 -4.80 2.53 19.68
CA MET A 382 -3.60 2.82 20.46
C MET A 382 -4.03 3.04 21.91
N ILE A 383 -3.33 2.39 22.83
CA ILE A 383 -3.49 2.55 24.26
C ILE A 383 -2.22 3.18 24.81
N ASP A 384 -2.36 4.07 25.79
CA ASP A 384 -1.22 4.65 26.49
C ASP A 384 -0.39 3.55 27.16
N ASP A 385 0.94 3.71 27.14
CA ASP A 385 1.83 2.73 27.75
C ASP A 385 1.75 2.80 29.28
N PHE A 386 0.92 1.95 29.86
CA PHE A 386 0.74 1.84 31.31
C PHE A 386 1.91 1.16 32.03
N LEU A 387 2.90 0.63 31.29
CA LEU A 387 4.16 0.14 31.83
C LEU A 387 5.28 1.20 31.79
N ALA A 388 5.06 2.34 31.14
CA ALA A 388 6.05 3.40 31.04
C ALA A 388 6.36 3.99 32.43
N ILE A 389 7.65 4.05 32.77
CA ILE A 389 8.14 4.70 33.99
C ILE A 389 8.82 6.00 33.56
N ASP A 390 8.43 7.13 34.16
CA ASP A 390 9.11 8.40 33.92
C ASP A 390 10.50 8.37 34.55
N ASP A 391 11.54 8.40 33.72
CA ASP A 391 12.95 8.43 34.15
C ASP A 391 13.25 9.60 35.12
N ASN A 392 12.46 10.67 35.11
CA ASN A 392 12.61 11.83 35.98
C ASN A 392 11.97 11.66 37.37
N GLU A 393 11.10 10.67 37.56
CA GLU A 393 10.40 10.40 38.84
C GLU A 393 10.91 9.15 39.57
N ILE A 394 11.98 8.51 39.06
CA ILE A 394 12.55 7.32 39.68
C ILE A 394 13.25 7.69 41.00
N ASN A 395 12.54 7.51 42.12
CA ASN A 395 13.18 7.19 43.39
C ASN A 395 13.34 5.66 43.46
N PRO A 396 14.58 5.13 43.37
CA PRO A 396 14.83 3.68 43.33
C PRO A 396 14.26 2.92 44.54
N GLN A 397 14.02 3.61 45.66
CA GLN A 397 13.52 2.99 46.89
C GLN A 397 11.99 2.83 46.93
N THR A 398 11.24 3.59 46.12
CA THR A 398 9.75 3.54 46.09
C THR A 398 9.20 3.01 44.77
N ALA A 399 9.85 3.30 43.63
CA ALA A 399 9.36 2.87 42.31
C ALA A 399 9.42 1.35 42.10
N LEU A 400 10.42 0.67 42.67
CA LEU A 400 10.58 -0.78 42.52
C LEU A 400 9.49 -1.57 43.29
N PRO A 401 9.26 -1.35 44.59
CA PRO A 401 8.20 -2.03 45.33
C PRO A 401 6.79 -1.87 44.75
N ASP A 402 6.44 -0.67 44.27
CA ASP A 402 5.11 -0.40 43.71
C ASP A 402 4.87 -1.18 42.40
N LEU A 403 5.90 -1.27 41.53
CA LEU A 403 5.85 -2.05 40.29
C LEU A 403 5.67 -3.55 40.53
N PHE A 404 6.31 -4.11 41.57
CA PHE A 404 6.13 -5.52 41.95
C PHE A 404 4.78 -5.83 42.62
N SER A 405 4.04 -4.80 43.04
CA SER A 405 2.71 -4.94 43.65
C SER A 405 1.57 -4.69 42.65
N GLN A 406 1.91 -4.35 41.41
CA GLN A 406 0.96 -3.95 40.39
C GLN A 406 0.17 -5.15 39.88
N THR A 407 -1.15 -5.10 40.02
CA THR A 407 -2.07 -6.08 39.45
C THR A 407 -2.67 -5.52 38.17
N PHE A 408 -2.62 -6.28 37.09
CA PHE A 408 -3.21 -5.89 35.81
C PHE A 408 -4.61 -6.50 35.65
N SER A 409 -5.48 -5.74 34.99
CA SER A 409 -6.79 -6.18 34.51
C SER A 409 -6.65 -7.11 33.29
N GLU A 410 -7.73 -7.85 32.97
CA GLU A 410 -7.77 -8.69 31.76
C GLU A 410 -7.52 -7.90 30.48
N ASP A 411 -8.02 -6.67 30.39
CA ASP A 411 -7.84 -5.81 29.21
C ASP A 411 -6.38 -5.35 29.06
N GLU A 412 -5.68 -5.08 30.16
CA GLU A 412 -4.25 -4.76 30.15
C GLU A 412 -3.41 -5.97 29.70
N TYR A 413 -3.71 -7.18 30.19
CA TYR A 413 -3.04 -8.40 29.71
C TYR A 413 -3.29 -8.65 28.22
N HIS A 414 -4.51 -8.44 27.76
CA HIS A 414 -4.85 -8.56 26.34
C HIS A 414 -4.13 -7.51 25.49
N THR A 415 -3.96 -6.29 26.02
CA THR A 415 -3.18 -5.22 25.39
C THR A 415 -1.71 -5.62 25.25
N LEU A 416 -1.09 -6.13 26.31
CA LEU A 416 0.30 -6.64 26.26
C LEU A 416 0.44 -7.76 25.23
N LEU A 417 -0.45 -8.75 25.24
CA LEU A 417 -0.44 -9.86 24.28
C LEU A 417 -0.50 -9.33 22.83
N THR A 418 -1.39 -8.38 22.57
CA THR A 418 -1.58 -7.83 21.22
C THR A 418 -0.34 -7.04 20.77
N THR A 419 0.17 -6.14 21.62
CA THR A 419 1.37 -5.34 21.34
C THR A 419 2.59 -6.22 21.11
N TRP A 420 2.82 -7.18 21.99
CA TRP A 420 3.98 -8.06 21.94
C TRP A 420 3.99 -8.95 20.73
N ARG A 421 2.83 -9.46 20.30
CA ARG A 421 2.74 -10.23 19.06
C ARG A 421 3.20 -9.43 17.84
N VAL A 422 2.75 -8.19 17.72
CA VAL A 422 3.15 -7.30 16.61
C VAL A 422 4.63 -6.97 16.70
N TYR A 423 5.12 -6.61 17.90
CA TYR A 423 6.53 -6.34 18.16
C TYR A 423 7.43 -7.54 17.80
N ASP A 424 6.94 -8.75 18.05
CA ASP A 424 7.62 -10.01 17.74
C ASP A 424 7.56 -10.43 16.26
N GLY A 425 6.97 -9.60 15.40
CA GLY A 425 6.89 -9.77 13.95
C GLY A 425 5.67 -10.56 13.46
N HIS A 426 4.67 -10.79 14.30
CA HIS A 426 3.42 -11.42 13.90
C HIS A 426 2.46 -10.40 13.29
N VAL A 427 1.75 -10.78 12.23
CA VAL A 427 0.77 -9.88 11.59
C VAL A 427 -0.53 -9.87 12.39
N LEU A 428 -1.27 -8.75 12.37
CA LEU A 428 -2.52 -8.57 13.12
C LEU A 428 -3.63 -9.59 12.77
N THR A 429 -3.54 -10.19 11.58
CA THR A 429 -4.47 -11.23 11.10
C THR A 429 -4.12 -12.62 11.60
N ASP A 430 -2.92 -12.85 12.15
CA ASP A 430 -2.51 -14.15 12.69
C ASP A 430 -3.48 -14.60 13.78
N LYS A 431 -3.80 -15.89 13.75
CA LYS A 431 -4.65 -16.52 14.76
C LYS A 431 -3.85 -16.78 16.04
N VAL A 432 -4.48 -16.51 17.17
CA VAL A 432 -3.95 -16.87 18.49
C VAL A 432 -4.72 -18.08 19.00
N GLN A 433 -3.99 -19.07 19.49
CA GLN A 433 -4.55 -20.26 20.10
C GLN A 433 -4.35 -20.19 21.61
N SER A 434 -5.41 -20.39 22.38
CA SER A 434 -5.31 -20.61 23.83
C SER A 434 -4.81 -22.02 24.08
N ILE A 435 -3.78 -22.15 24.92
CA ILE A 435 -3.10 -23.39 25.28
C ILE A 435 -3.29 -23.60 26.77
N ASP A 436 -4.00 -24.66 27.14
CA ASP A 436 -4.15 -25.09 28.52
C ASP A 436 -2.90 -25.86 28.98
N LEU A 437 -2.31 -25.41 30.09
CA LEU A 437 -1.09 -25.91 30.71
C LEU A 437 -1.30 -26.19 32.20
N ALA A 438 -2.38 -26.86 32.58
CA ALA A 438 -2.60 -27.14 34.01
C ALA A 438 -4.01 -26.84 34.51
N ASP A 439 -4.79 -26.01 33.81
CA ASP A 439 -5.58 -24.87 34.33
C ASP A 439 -4.96 -23.48 34.04
N TYR A 440 -3.65 -23.37 33.75
CA TYR A 440 -3.03 -22.14 33.26
C TYR A 440 -3.25 -21.94 31.76
N THR A 441 -3.73 -20.75 31.36
CA THR A 441 -3.90 -20.40 29.95
C THR A 441 -2.69 -19.63 29.39
N ALA A 442 -1.94 -20.27 28.51
CA ALA A 442 -0.92 -19.62 27.67
C ALA A 442 -1.46 -19.34 26.26
N TYR A 443 -0.79 -18.48 25.49
CA TYR A 443 -1.23 -18.11 24.14
C TYR A 443 -0.18 -18.43 23.10
N LEU A 444 -0.52 -19.21 22.09
CA LEU A 444 0.37 -19.56 20.98
C LEU A 444 0.00 -18.74 19.74
N CYS A 445 0.95 -17.97 19.23
CA CYS A 445 0.85 -17.30 17.93
C CYS A 445 1.97 -17.83 17.03
N ASN A 446 1.60 -18.55 15.96
CA ASN A 446 2.54 -19.31 15.13
C ASN A 446 3.40 -20.27 15.97
N LYS A 447 4.68 -19.92 16.20
CA LYS A 447 5.64 -20.71 17.00
C LYS A 447 6.15 -19.97 18.24
N THR A 448 5.50 -18.85 18.61
CA THR A 448 5.79 -18.09 19.81
C THR A 448 4.71 -18.36 20.86
N LEU A 449 5.10 -18.94 22.00
CA LEU A 449 4.23 -19.14 23.15
C LEU A 449 4.38 -17.96 24.12
N TYR A 450 3.26 -17.38 24.54
CA TYR A 450 3.20 -16.26 25.46
C TYR A 450 2.67 -16.72 26.82
N ILE A 451 3.45 -16.42 27.87
CA ILE A 451 3.14 -16.67 29.28
C ILE A 451 3.08 -15.29 29.96
N ILE A 452 1.88 -14.75 30.10
CA ILE A 452 1.66 -13.33 30.48
C ILE A 452 0.87 -13.21 31.78
N TYR A 453 0.02 -14.20 32.07
CA TYR A 453 -0.86 -14.21 33.24
C TYR A 453 -0.11 -14.64 34.51
N PRO A 454 -0.58 -14.20 35.70
CA PRO A 454 0.02 -14.55 36.97
C PRO A 454 -0.17 -16.02 37.34
N ASP A 455 0.41 -16.44 38.46
CA ASP A 455 0.27 -17.80 39.02
C ASP A 455 0.88 -18.93 38.16
N PHE A 456 1.82 -18.61 37.27
CA PHE A 456 2.58 -19.63 36.53
C PHE A 456 3.56 -20.39 37.44
N ASP A 457 3.37 -21.71 37.62
CA ASP A 457 4.09 -22.50 38.61
C ASP A 457 4.80 -23.76 38.03
N SER A 458 5.33 -24.61 38.92
CA SER A 458 6.02 -25.86 38.55
C SER A 458 5.10 -26.89 37.88
N GLY A 459 3.82 -26.93 38.25
CA GLY A 459 2.81 -27.79 37.63
C GLY A 459 2.62 -27.42 36.16
N HIS A 460 2.57 -26.11 35.88
CA HIS A 460 2.42 -25.59 34.52
C HIS A 460 3.67 -25.83 33.66
N ILE A 461 4.87 -25.72 34.24
CA ILE A 461 6.12 -26.07 33.57
C ILE A 461 6.12 -27.54 33.16
N LYS A 462 5.68 -28.44 34.06
CA LYS A 462 5.58 -29.86 33.75
C LYS A 462 4.57 -30.11 32.62
N ALA A 463 3.38 -29.50 32.69
CA ALA A 463 2.36 -29.62 31.66
C ALA A 463 2.85 -29.13 30.28
N LEU A 464 3.64 -28.05 30.25
CA LEU A 464 4.29 -27.56 29.03
C LEU A 464 5.22 -28.61 28.41
N LEU A 465 6.11 -29.20 29.22
CA LEU A 465 7.02 -30.24 28.73
C LEU A 465 6.27 -31.50 28.28
N ASP A 466 5.26 -31.92 29.05
CA ASP A 466 4.41 -33.06 28.70
C ASP A 466 3.69 -32.81 27.38
N LYS A 467 3.22 -31.58 27.12
CA LYS A 467 2.60 -31.22 25.85
C LYS A 467 3.60 -31.24 24.70
N LEU A 468 4.81 -30.72 24.89
CA LEU A 468 5.88 -30.79 23.88
C LEU A 468 6.28 -32.23 23.53
N ASP A 469 6.20 -33.16 24.48
CA ASP A 469 6.52 -34.57 24.26
C ASP A 469 5.41 -35.34 23.55
N ASN A 470 4.15 -35.01 23.83
CA ASN A 470 3.00 -35.84 23.43
C ASN A 470 2.15 -35.25 22.29
N ASP A 471 2.19 -33.94 22.07
CA ASP A 471 1.42 -33.26 21.03
C ASP A 471 2.32 -32.82 19.88
N LYS A 472 2.34 -33.62 18.81
CA LYS A 472 3.16 -33.35 17.61
C LYS A 472 2.74 -32.07 16.86
N SER A 473 1.53 -31.57 17.10
CA SER A 473 1.06 -30.32 16.49
C SER A 473 1.51 -29.08 17.26
N PHE A 474 1.94 -29.25 18.51
CA PHE A 474 2.40 -28.18 19.38
C PHE A 474 3.88 -27.86 19.11
N LEU A 475 4.10 -27.03 18.09
CA LEU A 475 5.44 -26.62 17.66
C LEU A 475 5.74 -25.21 18.15
N ILE A 476 6.72 -25.08 19.04
CA ILE A 476 7.21 -23.80 19.54
C ILE A 476 8.71 -23.66 19.29
N GLU A 477 9.14 -22.43 18.99
CA GLU A 477 10.55 -22.05 18.82
C GLU A 477 10.95 -20.97 19.83
N ARG A 478 9.96 -20.23 20.35
CA ARG A 478 10.17 -19.14 21.30
C ARG A 478 9.09 -19.14 22.38
N ILE A 479 9.49 -18.84 23.60
CA ILE A 479 8.62 -18.56 24.73
C ILE A 479 8.89 -17.12 25.17
N VAL A 480 7.86 -16.28 25.19
CA VAL A 480 7.90 -14.93 25.73
C VAL A 480 7.17 -14.93 27.06
N LEU A 481 7.89 -14.58 28.12
CA LEU A 481 7.39 -14.57 29.48
C LEU A 481 7.34 -13.14 30.01
N PHE A 482 6.21 -12.76 30.62
CA PHE A 482 6.07 -11.49 31.32
C PHE A 482 6.68 -11.59 32.72
N TRP A 483 7.70 -10.79 32.97
CA TRP A 483 8.50 -10.90 34.18
C TRP A 483 7.74 -10.52 35.47
N LEU A 484 6.79 -9.58 35.42
CA LEU A 484 6.01 -9.15 36.59
C LEU A 484 5.01 -10.23 37.03
N SER A 485 4.50 -11.02 36.09
CA SER A 485 3.49 -12.04 36.38
C SER A 485 4.07 -13.37 36.86
N VAL A 486 5.37 -13.62 36.72
CA VAL A 486 5.97 -14.91 37.07
C VAL A 486 7.11 -14.72 38.06
N ASP A 487 7.06 -15.40 39.21
CA ASP A 487 8.10 -15.31 40.23
C ASP A 487 9.50 -15.71 39.69
N SER A 488 10.53 -15.02 40.16
CA SER A 488 11.92 -15.20 39.73
C SER A 488 12.44 -16.64 39.89
N ALA A 489 11.98 -17.39 40.90
CA ALA A 489 12.34 -18.79 41.06
C ALA A 489 11.71 -19.64 39.96
N LYS A 490 10.46 -19.37 39.58
CA LYS A 490 9.76 -20.07 38.49
C LYS A 490 10.33 -19.72 37.12
N GLN A 491 10.74 -18.47 36.91
CA GLN A 491 11.47 -18.08 35.70
C GLN A 491 12.77 -18.90 35.53
N LYS A 492 13.56 -19.02 36.60
CA LYS A 492 14.80 -19.83 36.60
C LYS A 492 14.53 -21.31 36.38
N GLU A 493 13.48 -21.83 37.03
CA GLU A 493 13.06 -23.22 36.87
C GLU A 493 12.68 -23.53 35.42
N LEU A 494 11.87 -22.68 34.79
CA LEU A 494 11.50 -22.81 33.37
C LEU A 494 12.74 -22.77 32.48
N ALA A 495 13.66 -21.83 32.71
CA ALA A 495 14.90 -21.72 31.93
C ALA A 495 15.77 -23.00 32.01
N GLN A 496 15.92 -23.57 33.21
CA GLN A 496 16.65 -24.83 33.43
C GLN A 496 15.95 -26.03 32.78
N ALA A 497 14.63 -26.09 32.91
CA ALA A 497 13.79 -27.13 32.31
C ALA A 497 13.92 -27.12 30.77
N LEU A 498 13.81 -25.94 30.14
CA LEU A 498 13.97 -25.78 28.69
C LEU A 498 15.39 -26.11 28.23
N THR A 499 16.42 -25.69 28.96
CA THR A 499 17.82 -26.03 28.63
C THR A 499 18.02 -27.54 28.61
N THR A 500 17.52 -28.23 29.62
CA THR A 500 17.60 -29.70 29.73
C THR A 500 16.81 -30.38 28.60
N TYR A 501 15.61 -29.88 28.32
CA TYR A 501 14.74 -30.41 27.27
C TYR A 501 15.36 -30.24 25.87
N ASN A 502 15.86 -29.05 25.55
CA ASN A 502 16.56 -28.73 24.30
C ASN A 502 17.73 -29.69 24.08
N ASN A 503 18.57 -29.90 25.10
CA ASN A 503 19.69 -30.84 25.03
C ASN A 503 19.24 -32.29 24.80
N LYS A 504 18.17 -32.73 25.47
CA LYS A 504 17.66 -34.10 25.37
C LYS A 504 16.99 -34.40 24.02
N LYS A 505 16.31 -33.41 23.44
CA LYS A 505 15.51 -33.55 22.22
C LYS A 505 16.18 -33.00 20.97
N ASN A 506 17.36 -32.40 21.11
CA ASN A 506 18.07 -31.69 20.05
C ASN A 506 17.19 -30.61 19.40
N LEU A 507 16.50 -29.84 20.25
CA LEU A 507 15.66 -28.70 19.89
C LEU A 507 16.31 -27.40 20.36
N ASN A 508 15.82 -26.28 19.85
CA ASN A 508 16.30 -24.96 20.23
C ASN A 508 15.13 -24.01 20.51
N ILE A 509 14.47 -24.22 21.66
CA ILE A 509 13.41 -23.34 22.15
C ILE A 509 14.06 -22.21 22.95
N HIS A 510 13.84 -20.96 22.52
CA HIS A 510 14.38 -19.76 23.16
C HIS A 510 13.41 -19.20 24.20
N LEU A 511 13.91 -18.90 25.40
CA LEU A 511 13.15 -18.17 26.42
C LEU A 511 13.54 -16.69 26.40
N VAL A 512 12.55 -15.82 26.26
CA VAL A 512 12.68 -14.36 26.34
C VAL A 512 11.86 -13.89 27.53
N VAL A 513 12.53 -13.28 28.51
CA VAL A 513 11.87 -12.58 29.61
C VAL A 513 11.73 -11.12 29.18
N ARG A 514 10.50 -10.65 29.00
CA ARG A 514 10.21 -9.28 28.56
C ARG A 514 10.02 -8.40 29.79
N VAL A 515 10.83 -7.35 29.91
CA VAL A 515 10.96 -6.54 31.12
C VAL A 515 10.23 -5.19 31.01
N LEU A 516 10.14 -4.63 29.81
CA LEU A 516 9.29 -3.50 29.42
C LEU A 516 8.97 -3.71 27.93
#